data_AF-A0A7S1A4V4-F1
#
_entry.id   AF-A0A7S1A4V4-F1
#
_cell.length_a   1.000
_cell.length_b   1.000
_cell.length_c   1.000
_cell.angle_alpha   90.00
_cell.angle_beta   90.00
_cell.angle_gamma   90.00
#
_symmetry.space_group_name_H-M   'P 1'
#
loop_
_entity.id
_entity.type
_entity.pdbx_description
1 polymer ?
#
loop_
_entity_poly.entity_id
_entity_poly.type
_entity_poly.pdbx_seq_one_letter_code
_entity_poly.pdbx_strand_id
1 'polypeptide(L)'
;LDEEAGDKEVQAAYRKGSLKCHPDRNPDDPEAGAKFDQLTRAKDTLLNPILRAELDRERKAKREVAIRNEAEDAKRRKMREELEAREDASSRRSAAAFKAPTASQTRKKAQESFASRIASREAELVESRAKLAQDLAAHLTQEDSRVRATWREGVRVTLEQIRDHVTGFEVRSVEVNDEFAVLCVSSREEALRLVLHCRERR
;
A
#
# COMPACT_ATOMS: atom_id res chain seq x y z
N LEU A 1 22.91 -30.55 -48.03
CA LEU A 1 23.07 -32.00 -48.28
C LEU A 1 22.84 -32.64 -46.94
N ASP A 2 21.89 -33.56 -46.87
CA ASP A 2 21.62 -34.31 -45.64
C ASP A 2 22.81 -35.23 -45.32
N GLU A 3 22.97 -35.62 -44.05
CA GLU A 3 24.10 -36.47 -43.61
C GLU A 3 24.10 -37.83 -44.31
N GLU A 4 22.93 -38.29 -44.75
CA GLU A 4 22.72 -39.56 -45.45
C GLU A 4 22.75 -39.42 -46.99
N ALA A 5 23.16 -38.27 -47.52
CA ALA A 5 23.13 -38.03 -48.96
C ALA A 5 23.94 -39.08 -49.75
N GLY A 6 23.33 -39.66 -50.77
CA GLY A 6 23.95 -40.71 -51.59
C GLY A 6 24.96 -40.14 -52.58
N ASP A 7 25.85 -40.99 -53.12
CA ASP A 7 26.92 -40.56 -54.04
C ASP A 7 26.39 -39.81 -55.28
N LYS A 8 25.21 -40.20 -55.78
CA LYS A 8 24.53 -39.51 -56.89
C LYS A 8 24.14 -38.07 -56.55
N GLU A 9 23.73 -37.82 -55.31
CA GLU A 9 23.32 -36.51 -54.82
C GLU A 9 24.55 -35.62 -54.58
N VAL A 10 25.63 -36.19 -54.05
CA VAL A 10 26.93 -35.52 -53.89
C VAL A 10 27.46 -35.08 -55.26
N GLN A 11 27.43 -35.95 -56.27
CA GLN A 11 27.84 -35.59 -57.63
C GLN A 11 26.92 -34.54 -58.28
N ALA A 12 25.61 -34.64 -58.06
CA ALA A 12 24.66 -33.65 -58.58
C ALA A 12 24.87 -32.26 -57.95
N ALA A 13 25.10 -32.22 -56.64
CA ALA A 13 25.42 -31.00 -55.92
C ALA A 13 26.77 -30.41 -56.34
N TYR A 14 27.79 -31.26 -56.55
CA TYR A 14 29.08 -30.84 -57.09
C TYR A 14 28.94 -30.20 -58.47
N ARG A 15 28.21 -30.82 -59.40
CA ARG A 15 27.98 -30.23 -60.74
C ARG A 15 27.30 -28.86 -60.64
N LYS A 16 26.28 -28.73 -59.79
CA LYS A 16 25.58 -27.46 -59.56
C LYS A 16 26.47 -26.39 -58.92
N GLY A 17 27.33 -26.77 -57.96
CA GLY A 17 28.25 -25.84 -57.29
C GLY A 17 29.44 -25.45 -58.17
N SER A 18 29.98 -26.41 -58.92
CA SER A 18 31.09 -26.23 -59.85
C SER A 18 30.75 -25.20 -60.93
N LEU A 19 29.55 -25.27 -61.51
CA LEU A 19 29.06 -24.28 -62.47
C LEU A 19 28.96 -22.86 -61.90
N LYS A 20 28.76 -22.72 -60.59
CA LYS A 20 28.63 -21.42 -59.91
C LYS A 20 29.99 -20.83 -59.54
N CYS A 21 30.97 -21.65 -59.21
CA CYS A 21 32.29 -21.21 -58.74
C CYS A 21 33.41 -21.42 -59.77
N HIS A 22 33.09 -21.71 -61.04
CA HIS A 22 34.11 -22.03 -62.04
C HIS A 22 34.96 -20.80 -62.38
N PRO A 23 36.31 -20.89 -62.33
CA PRO A 23 37.18 -19.73 -62.57
C PRO A 23 37.04 -19.15 -63.98
N ASP A 24 36.79 -19.98 -64.99
CA ASP A 24 36.55 -19.54 -66.38
C ASP A 24 35.24 -18.74 -66.56
N ARG A 25 34.22 -19.00 -65.74
CA ARG A 25 32.92 -18.30 -65.82
C ARG A 25 32.85 -17.07 -64.91
N ASN A 26 33.76 -16.98 -63.94
CA ASN A 26 33.85 -15.89 -62.98
C ASN A 26 35.29 -15.33 -62.97
N PRO A 27 35.79 -14.78 -64.09
CA PRO A 27 37.14 -14.23 -64.16
C PRO A 27 37.35 -13.02 -63.23
N ASP A 28 36.25 -12.37 -62.81
CA ASP A 28 36.27 -11.19 -61.94
C ASP A 28 36.30 -11.52 -60.43
N ASP A 29 36.04 -12.77 -60.03
CA ASP A 29 36.10 -13.20 -58.62
C ASP A 29 37.46 -13.87 -58.32
N PRO A 30 38.39 -13.19 -57.60
CA PRO A 30 39.69 -13.76 -57.25
C PRO A 30 39.58 -14.98 -56.32
N GLU A 31 38.44 -15.18 -55.64
CA GLU A 31 38.21 -16.33 -54.77
C GLU A 31 37.56 -17.52 -55.49
N ALA A 32 37.15 -17.38 -56.76
CA ALA A 32 36.47 -18.44 -57.50
C ALA A 32 37.31 -19.71 -57.58
N GLY A 33 38.62 -19.57 -57.85
CA GLY A 33 39.57 -20.70 -57.85
C GLY A 33 39.65 -21.41 -56.50
N ALA A 34 39.77 -20.64 -55.40
CA ALA A 34 39.85 -21.22 -54.06
C ALA A 34 38.56 -21.95 -53.64
N LYS A 35 37.39 -21.37 -53.96
CA LYS A 35 36.07 -21.97 -53.71
C LYS A 35 35.88 -23.25 -54.54
N PHE A 36 36.34 -23.25 -55.80
CA PHE A 36 36.29 -24.42 -56.67
C PHE A 36 37.19 -25.55 -56.15
N ASP A 37 38.40 -25.23 -55.72
CA ASP A 37 39.33 -26.20 -55.12
C ASP A 37 38.76 -26.80 -53.84
N GLN A 38 38.17 -25.97 -52.98
CA GLN A 38 37.50 -26.43 -51.75
C GLN A 38 36.32 -27.36 -52.05
N LEU A 39 35.50 -27.00 -53.06
CA LEU A 39 34.37 -27.83 -53.49
C LEU A 39 34.83 -29.18 -54.06
N THR A 40 35.94 -29.18 -54.80
CA THR A 40 36.55 -30.39 -55.37
C THR A 40 37.07 -31.31 -54.28
N ARG A 41 37.84 -30.77 -53.32
CA ARG A 41 38.33 -31.53 -52.15
C ARG A 41 37.19 -32.11 -51.32
N ALA A 42 36.11 -31.34 -51.13
CA ALA A 42 34.92 -31.81 -50.42
C ALA A 42 34.23 -32.96 -51.17
N LYS A 43 34.07 -32.86 -52.48
CA LYS A 43 33.51 -33.94 -53.33
C LYS A 43 34.37 -35.21 -53.24
N ASP A 44 35.69 -35.08 -53.34
CA ASP A 44 36.60 -36.23 -53.32
C ASP A 44 36.60 -36.93 -51.96
N THR A 45 36.50 -36.16 -50.87
CA THR A 45 36.37 -36.69 -49.50
C THR A 45 35.04 -37.43 -49.31
N LEU A 46 33.94 -36.88 -49.83
CA LEU A 46 32.58 -37.45 -49.69
C LEU A 46 32.31 -38.65 -50.61
N LEU A 47 32.98 -38.75 -51.76
CA LEU A 47 32.85 -39.87 -52.69
C LEU A 47 33.79 -41.05 -52.36
N ASN A 48 34.86 -40.81 -51.59
CA ASN A 48 35.72 -41.88 -51.13
C ASN A 48 35.11 -42.53 -49.87
N PRO A 49 34.76 -43.83 -49.91
CA PRO A 49 34.08 -44.48 -48.78
C PRO A 49 34.93 -44.52 -47.51
N ILE A 50 36.26 -44.56 -47.62
CA ILE A 50 37.18 -44.59 -46.47
C ILE A 50 37.19 -43.22 -45.78
N LEU A 51 37.41 -42.16 -46.55
CA LEU A 51 37.47 -40.79 -46.03
C LEU A 51 36.11 -40.33 -45.48
N ARG A 52 35.01 -40.73 -46.14
CA ARG A 52 33.66 -40.47 -45.65
C ARG A 52 33.40 -41.17 -44.32
N ALA A 53 33.78 -42.44 -44.20
CA ALA A 53 33.62 -43.18 -42.94
C ALA A 53 34.44 -42.58 -41.79
N GLU A 54 35.66 -42.10 -42.04
CA GLU A 54 36.48 -41.40 -41.05
C GLU A 54 35.84 -40.08 -40.60
N LEU A 55 35.38 -39.26 -41.56
CA LEU A 55 34.68 -38.01 -41.28
C LEU A 55 33.40 -38.24 -40.45
N ASP A 56 32.63 -39.25 -40.79
CA ASP A 56 31.39 -39.59 -40.09
C ASP A 56 31.68 -40.10 -38.66
N ARG A 57 32.76 -40.89 -38.47
CA ARG A 57 33.24 -41.30 -37.14
C ARG A 57 33.64 -40.10 -36.29
N GLU A 58 34.42 -39.17 -36.83
CA GLU A 58 34.84 -37.98 -36.11
C GLU A 58 33.66 -37.09 -35.71
N ARG A 59 32.71 -36.88 -36.63
CA ARG A 59 31.48 -36.13 -36.37
C ARG A 59 30.66 -36.80 -35.27
N LYS A 60 30.50 -38.12 -35.32
CA LYS A 60 29.79 -38.88 -34.30
C LYS A 60 30.48 -38.75 -32.94
N ALA A 61 31.80 -38.94 -32.88
CA ALA A 61 32.56 -38.80 -31.64
C ALA A 61 32.44 -37.40 -31.03
N LYS A 62 32.53 -36.35 -31.85
CA LYS A 62 32.33 -34.95 -31.39
C LYS A 62 30.92 -34.74 -30.83
N ARG A 63 29.89 -35.27 -31.48
CA ARG A 63 28.51 -35.21 -30.99
C ARG A 63 28.32 -35.97 -29.68
N GLU A 64 28.85 -37.18 -29.59
CA GLU A 64 28.77 -38.00 -28.37
C GLU A 64 29.46 -37.30 -27.19
N VAL A 65 30.63 -36.67 -27.41
CA VAL A 65 31.31 -35.86 -26.40
C VAL A 65 30.49 -34.62 -26.03
N ALA A 66 29.92 -33.90 -26.99
CA ALA A 66 29.07 -32.74 -26.73
C ALA A 66 27.85 -33.12 -25.88
N ILE A 67 27.13 -34.16 -26.26
CA ILE A 67 25.96 -34.68 -25.51
C ILE A 67 26.35 -35.07 -24.10
N ARG A 68 27.49 -35.76 -23.93
CA ARG A 68 27.99 -36.13 -22.60
C ARG A 68 28.28 -34.90 -21.74
N ASN A 69 29.00 -33.92 -22.28
CA ASN A 69 29.35 -32.70 -21.56
C ASN A 69 28.09 -31.89 -21.20
N GLU A 70 27.15 -31.75 -22.13
CA GLU A 70 25.86 -31.11 -21.88
C GLU A 70 25.08 -31.82 -20.75
N ALA A 71 25.07 -33.15 -20.73
CA ALA A 71 24.43 -33.92 -19.68
C ALA A 71 25.14 -33.75 -18.32
N GLU A 72 26.47 -33.70 -18.30
CA GLU A 72 27.26 -33.42 -17.09
C GLU A 72 27.04 -32.00 -16.58
N ASP A 73 26.98 -31.01 -17.46
CA ASP A 73 26.74 -29.60 -17.11
C ASP A 73 25.31 -29.35 -16.65
N ALA A 74 24.32 -30.02 -17.25
CA ALA A 74 22.94 -30.02 -16.77
C ALA A 74 22.84 -30.57 -15.33
N LYS A 75 23.54 -31.68 -15.04
CA LYS A 75 23.62 -32.24 -13.68
C LYS A 75 24.30 -31.28 -12.71
N ARG A 76 25.42 -30.67 -13.11
CA ARG A 76 26.14 -29.67 -12.30
C ARG A 76 25.26 -28.45 -12.01
N ARG A 77 24.54 -27.93 -13.01
CA ARG A 77 23.60 -26.82 -12.84
C ARG A 77 22.50 -27.17 -11.84
N LYS A 78 21.83 -28.31 -12.03
CA LYS A 78 20.78 -28.77 -11.11
C LYS A 78 21.30 -28.92 -9.67
N MET A 79 22.49 -29.49 -9.49
CA MET A 79 23.10 -29.63 -8.17
C MET A 79 23.38 -28.26 -7.51
N ARG A 80 23.87 -27.28 -8.28
CA ARG A 80 24.11 -25.93 -7.79
C ARG A 80 22.81 -25.23 -7.39
N GLU A 81 21.80 -25.29 -8.25
CA GLU A 81 20.48 -24.70 -7.97
C GLU A 81 19.83 -25.32 -6.73
N GLU A 82 19.95 -26.65 -6.54
CA GLU A 82 19.42 -27.33 -5.37
C GLU A 82 20.15 -26.93 -4.08
N LEU A 83 21.49 -26.80 -4.13
CA LEU A 83 22.28 -26.33 -3.00
C LEU A 83 21.94 -24.87 -2.64
N GLU A 84 21.90 -23.98 -3.64
CA GLU A 84 21.56 -22.58 -3.46
C GLU A 84 20.16 -22.42 -2.87
N ALA A 85 19.15 -23.12 -3.40
CA ALA A 85 17.79 -23.08 -2.88
C ALA A 85 17.72 -23.55 -1.42
N ARG A 86 18.50 -24.57 -1.05
CA ARG A 86 18.57 -25.08 0.33
C ARG A 86 19.25 -24.08 1.26
N GLU A 87 20.34 -23.46 0.82
CA GLU A 87 21.04 -22.42 1.57
C GLU A 87 20.17 -21.18 1.75
N ASP A 88 19.47 -20.74 0.71
CA ASP A 88 18.49 -19.65 0.75
C ASP A 88 17.36 -19.95 1.74
N ALA A 89 16.78 -21.15 1.68
CA ALA A 89 15.72 -21.55 2.60
C ALA A 89 16.21 -21.60 4.05
N SER A 90 17.43 -22.10 4.29
CA SER A 90 18.05 -22.12 5.61
C SER A 90 18.36 -20.71 6.11
N SER A 91 18.93 -19.86 5.24
CA SER A 91 19.24 -18.46 5.51
C SER A 91 17.98 -17.68 5.85
N ARG A 92 16.92 -17.79 5.02
CA ARG A 92 15.60 -17.20 5.30
C ARG A 92 15.03 -17.68 6.63
N ARG A 93 15.12 -18.98 6.93
CA ARG A 93 14.66 -19.54 8.22
C ARG A 93 15.47 -18.97 9.38
N SER A 94 16.78 -18.86 9.25
CA SER A 94 17.65 -18.29 10.28
C SER A 94 17.41 -16.79 10.49
N ALA A 95 17.22 -16.03 9.41
CA ALA A 95 16.88 -14.62 9.44
C ALA A 95 15.49 -14.38 10.05
N ALA A 96 14.52 -15.23 9.73
CA ALA A 96 13.19 -15.19 10.34
C ALA A 96 13.24 -15.55 11.83
N ALA A 97 14.05 -16.54 12.24
CA ALA A 97 14.25 -16.89 13.64
C ALA A 97 14.93 -15.75 14.42
N PHE A 98 15.89 -15.04 13.81
CA PHE A 98 16.55 -13.88 14.41
C PHE A 98 15.61 -12.66 14.51
N LYS A 99 14.77 -12.43 13.50
CA LYS A 99 13.78 -11.34 13.46
C LYS A 99 12.48 -11.66 14.20
N ALA A 100 12.30 -12.90 14.67
CA ALA A 100 11.10 -13.30 15.40
C ALA A 100 10.95 -12.39 16.62
N PRO A 101 9.80 -11.72 16.78
CA PRO A 101 9.62 -10.77 17.87
C PRO A 101 9.73 -11.50 19.19
N THR A 102 10.58 -10.99 20.08
CA THR A 102 10.76 -11.59 21.41
C THR A 102 9.49 -11.41 22.25
N ALA A 103 9.33 -12.24 23.28
CA ALA A 103 8.19 -12.13 24.21
C ALA A 103 8.06 -10.73 24.84
N SER A 104 9.17 -10.00 25.00
CA SER A 104 9.17 -8.61 25.47
C SER A 104 8.59 -7.65 24.44
N GLN A 105 8.98 -7.79 23.16
CA GLN A 105 8.49 -6.94 22.08
C GLN A 105 7.00 -7.18 21.78
N THR A 106 6.53 -8.43 21.82
CA THR A 106 5.10 -8.75 21.65
C THR A 106 4.27 -8.21 22.80
N ARG A 107 4.75 -8.33 24.06
CA ARG A 107 4.11 -7.72 25.23
C ARG A 107 4.03 -6.19 25.11
N LYS A 108 5.10 -5.53 24.67
CA LYS A 108 5.11 -4.07 24.48
C LYS A 108 4.09 -3.61 23.44
N LYS A 109 4.03 -4.27 22.28
CA LYS A 109 3.01 -3.97 21.24
C LYS A 109 1.59 -4.18 21.75
N ALA A 110 1.35 -5.26 22.51
CA ALA A 110 0.05 -5.50 23.13
C ALA A 110 -0.30 -4.38 24.12
N GLN A 111 0.63 -4.01 25.00
CA GLN A 111 0.45 -2.93 25.98
C GLN A 111 0.14 -1.59 25.31
N GLU A 112 0.84 -1.25 24.21
CA GLU A 112 0.58 -0.06 23.41
C GLU A 112 -0.82 -0.10 22.76
N SER A 113 -1.25 -1.25 22.25
CA SER A 113 -2.61 -1.41 21.68
C SER A 113 -3.71 -1.25 22.74
N PHE A 114 -3.48 -1.74 23.96
CA PHE A 114 -4.41 -1.58 25.07
C PHE A 114 -4.43 -0.14 25.58
N ALA A 115 -3.26 0.49 25.72
CA ALA A 115 -3.15 1.89 26.12
C ALA A 115 -3.85 2.82 25.12
N SER A 116 -3.70 2.58 23.82
CA SER A 116 -4.40 3.34 22.77
C SER A 116 -5.92 3.20 22.88
N ARG A 117 -6.43 1.99 23.16
CA ARG A 117 -7.86 1.75 23.38
C ARG A 117 -8.39 2.43 24.63
N ILE A 118 -7.63 2.41 25.71
CA ILE A 118 -7.99 3.09 26.96
C ILE A 118 -8.07 4.60 26.72
N ALA A 119 -7.05 5.19 26.10
CA ALA A 119 -7.02 6.62 25.77
C ALA A 119 -8.20 7.06 24.87
N SER A 120 -8.54 6.24 23.86
CA SER A 120 -9.70 6.50 23.01
C SER A 120 -11.00 6.50 23.82
N ARG A 121 -11.16 5.55 24.75
CA ARG A 121 -12.37 5.44 25.57
C ARG A 121 -12.48 6.57 26.60
N GLU A 122 -11.35 6.98 27.19
CA GLU A 122 -11.30 8.13 28.09
C GLU A 122 -11.67 9.42 27.37
N ALA A 123 -11.19 9.61 26.13
CA ALA A 123 -11.56 10.77 25.31
C ALA A 123 -13.07 10.81 25.00
N GLU A 124 -13.67 9.68 24.63
CA GLU A 124 -15.13 9.56 24.42
C GLU A 124 -15.92 9.93 25.68
N LEU A 125 -15.47 9.49 26.86
CA LEU A 125 -16.12 9.79 28.13
C LEU A 125 -15.99 11.27 28.51
N VAL A 126 -14.84 11.88 28.27
CA VAL A 126 -14.64 13.32 28.48
C VAL A 126 -15.55 14.13 27.57
N GLU A 127 -15.65 13.77 26.29
CA GLU A 127 -16.55 14.43 25.34
C GLU A 127 -18.01 14.25 25.75
N SER A 128 -18.40 13.04 26.14
CA SER A 128 -19.77 12.74 26.60
C SER A 128 -20.14 13.54 27.85
N ARG A 129 -19.21 13.64 28.82
CA ARG A 129 -19.40 14.44 30.03
C ARG A 129 -19.48 15.93 29.72
N ALA A 130 -18.68 16.43 28.79
CA ALA A 130 -18.73 17.83 28.36
C ALA A 130 -20.08 18.17 27.72
N LYS A 131 -20.59 17.30 26.85
CA LYS A 131 -21.95 17.42 26.27
C LYS A 131 -23.02 17.46 27.33
N LEU A 132 -23.01 16.51 28.27
CA LEU A 132 -24.02 16.45 29.33
C LEU A 132 -23.96 17.67 30.27
N ALA A 133 -22.77 18.19 30.55
CA ALA A 133 -22.60 19.43 31.30
C ALA A 133 -23.13 20.65 30.53
N GLN A 134 -22.92 20.70 29.20
CA GLN A 134 -23.46 21.75 28.35
C GLN A 134 -24.99 21.68 28.28
N ASP A 135 -25.56 20.49 28.14
CA ASP A 135 -27.02 20.27 28.14
C ASP A 135 -27.64 20.67 29.48
N LEU A 136 -27.00 20.31 30.60
CA LEU A 136 -27.44 20.72 31.93
C LEU A 136 -27.35 22.24 32.11
N ALA A 137 -26.27 22.87 31.65
CA ALA A 137 -26.13 24.32 31.69
C ALA A 137 -27.21 25.02 30.85
N ALA A 138 -27.51 24.50 29.65
CA ALA A 138 -28.59 25.00 28.81
C ALA A 138 -29.96 24.86 29.50
N HIS A 139 -30.24 23.71 30.11
CA HIS A 139 -31.46 23.49 30.87
C HIS A 139 -31.58 24.44 32.07
N LEU A 140 -30.52 24.66 32.84
CA LEU A 140 -30.51 25.60 33.96
C LEU A 140 -30.76 27.05 33.52
N THR A 141 -30.25 27.47 32.36
CA THR A 141 -30.57 28.79 31.81
C THR A 141 -32.02 28.90 31.32
N GLN A 142 -32.67 27.79 30.98
CA GLN A 142 -34.07 27.73 30.55
C GLN A 142 -35.05 27.69 31.74
N GLU A 143 -34.62 27.14 32.90
CA GLU A 143 -35.43 27.08 34.13
C GLU A 143 -35.46 28.39 34.93
N ASP A 144 -34.66 29.40 34.52
CA ASP A 144 -34.73 30.75 35.10
C ASP A 144 -36.14 31.33 34.90
N SER A 145 -36.84 31.47 36.02
CA SER A 145 -38.22 31.94 36.03
C SER A 145 -38.24 33.46 35.90
N ARG A 146 -38.97 33.96 34.90
CA ARG A 146 -39.05 35.39 34.59
C ARG A 146 -40.31 36.01 35.16
N VAL A 147 -40.16 37.06 35.96
CA VAL A 147 -41.26 37.85 36.49
C VAL A 147 -41.28 39.21 35.80
N ARG A 148 -42.41 39.58 35.22
CA ARG A 148 -42.61 40.91 34.63
C ARG A 148 -43.28 41.83 35.66
N ALA A 149 -42.59 42.90 36.04
CA ALA A 149 -43.11 43.97 36.87
C ALA A 149 -43.53 45.16 35.98
N THR A 150 -44.72 45.72 36.22
CA THR A 150 -45.25 46.86 35.47
C THR A 150 -45.73 47.96 36.42
N TRP A 151 -45.58 49.22 36.03
CA TRP A 151 -46.00 50.39 36.79
C TRP A 151 -46.93 51.29 35.97
N ARG A 152 -47.47 52.35 36.59
CA ARG A 152 -48.40 53.27 35.93
C ARG A 152 -47.66 54.15 34.91
N GLU A 153 -48.34 54.43 33.82
CA GLU A 153 -47.85 55.27 32.72
C GLU A 153 -47.44 56.67 33.23
N GLY A 154 -46.24 57.12 32.85
CA GLY A 154 -45.66 58.40 33.29
C GLY A 154 -44.78 58.34 34.56
N VAL A 155 -44.68 57.18 35.23
CA VAL A 155 -43.76 56.97 36.36
C VAL A 155 -42.43 56.41 35.84
N ARG A 156 -41.33 57.15 36.01
CA ARG A 156 -39.99 56.62 35.75
C ARG A 156 -39.45 55.95 37.01
N VAL A 157 -39.32 54.63 36.95
CA VAL A 157 -38.67 53.83 37.99
C VAL A 157 -37.22 53.59 37.59
N THR A 158 -36.29 53.87 38.50
CA THR A 158 -34.86 53.65 38.27
C THR A 158 -34.44 52.23 38.64
N LEU A 159 -33.34 51.76 38.06
CA LEU A 159 -32.80 50.42 38.34
C LEU A 159 -32.45 50.24 39.82
N GLU A 160 -31.98 51.29 40.50
CA GLU A 160 -31.68 51.29 41.93
C GLU A 160 -32.94 51.08 42.78
N GLN A 161 -34.03 51.75 42.44
CA GLN A 161 -35.32 51.57 43.13
C GLN A 161 -35.87 50.15 42.98
N ILE A 162 -35.73 49.55 41.79
CA ILE A 162 -36.14 48.16 41.57
C ILE A 162 -35.23 47.21 42.37
N ARG A 163 -33.91 47.45 42.38
CA ARG A 163 -32.97 46.65 43.16
C ARG A 163 -33.30 46.69 44.64
N ASP A 164 -33.50 47.89 45.20
CA ASP A 164 -33.87 48.08 46.60
C ASP A 164 -35.15 47.31 46.97
N HIS A 165 -36.13 47.33 46.07
CA HIS A 165 -37.40 46.67 46.27
C HIS A 165 -37.30 45.14 46.26
N VAL A 166 -36.28 44.60 45.60
CA VAL A 166 -36.12 43.17 45.37
C VAL A 166 -34.89 42.61 46.10
N THR A 167 -34.29 43.39 47.01
CA THR A 167 -33.12 43.01 47.84
C THR A 167 -33.27 41.71 48.63
N GLY A 168 -34.50 41.30 48.94
CA GLY A 168 -34.81 40.06 49.66
C GLY A 168 -34.95 38.81 48.78
N PHE A 169 -34.73 38.90 47.47
CA PHE A 169 -34.88 37.81 46.52
C PHE A 169 -33.58 37.56 45.74
N GLU A 170 -33.31 36.31 45.36
CA GLU A 170 -32.15 35.95 44.53
C GLU A 170 -32.40 36.25 43.05
N VAL A 171 -32.40 37.54 42.72
CA VAL A 171 -32.53 37.99 41.33
C VAL A 171 -31.18 37.91 40.62
N ARG A 172 -31.13 37.11 39.55
CA ARG A 172 -29.94 36.91 38.72
C ARG A 172 -29.73 38.03 37.71
N SER A 173 -30.81 38.54 37.11
CA SER A 173 -30.74 39.67 36.19
C SER A 173 -32.00 40.54 36.25
N VAL A 174 -31.80 41.84 36.02
CA VAL A 174 -32.86 42.85 35.99
C VAL A 174 -32.72 43.62 34.69
N GLU A 175 -33.72 43.51 33.81
CA GLU A 175 -33.81 44.28 32.58
C GLU A 175 -34.91 45.33 32.74
N VAL A 176 -34.57 46.62 32.63
CA VAL A 176 -35.49 47.75 32.85
C VAL A 176 -35.79 48.43 31.51
N ASN A 177 -37.07 48.56 31.17
CA ASN A 177 -37.59 49.40 30.09
C ASN A 177 -38.40 50.56 30.69
N ASP A 178 -38.85 51.50 29.86
CA ASP A 178 -39.57 52.70 30.32
C ASP A 178 -40.91 52.39 31.00
N GLU A 179 -41.55 51.26 30.66
CA GLU A 179 -42.89 50.88 31.13
C GLU A 179 -42.92 49.62 32.01
N PHE A 180 -41.85 48.82 31.98
CA PHE A 180 -41.80 47.55 32.70
C PHE A 180 -40.38 47.08 32.97
N ALA A 181 -40.22 46.20 33.95
CA ALA A 181 -38.98 45.48 34.22
C ALA A 181 -39.19 43.98 34.15
N VAL A 182 -38.19 43.25 33.66
CA VAL A 182 -38.14 41.78 33.67
C VAL A 182 -37.08 41.35 34.68
N LEU A 183 -37.52 40.60 35.68
CA LEU A 183 -36.70 40.07 36.75
C LEU A 183 -36.51 38.57 36.50
N CYS A 184 -35.26 38.13 36.32
CA CYS A 184 -34.95 36.70 36.23
C CYS A 184 -34.52 36.19 37.60
N VAL A 185 -35.23 35.20 38.13
CA VAL A 185 -34.95 34.59 39.44
C VAL A 185 -34.58 33.12 39.31
N SER A 186 -33.81 32.64 40.29
CA SER A 186 -33.16 31.33 40.30
C SER A 186 -34.12 30.14 40.41
N SER A 187 -35.38 30.38 40.81
CA SER A 187 -36.38 29.35 41.04
C SER A 187 -37.80 29.85 40.78
N ARG A 188 -38.69 28.93 40.37
CA ARG A 188 -40.14 29.16 40.21
C ARG A 188 -40.82 29.58 41.52
N GLU A 189 -40.37 29.05 42.65
CA GLU A 189 -40.94 29.41 43.96
C GLU A 189 -40.62 30.85 44.33
N GLU A 190 -39.39 31.29 44.05
CA GLU A 190 -38.99 32.68 44.25
C GLU A 190 -39.73 33.61 43.31
N ALA A 191 -39.95 33.20 42.06
CA ALA A 191 -40.76 33.97 41.12
C ALA A 191 -42.17 34.22 41.66
N LEU A 192 -42.79 33.19 42.26
CA LEU A 192 -44.11 33.32 42.87
C LEU A 192 -44.11 34.22 44.11
N ARG A 193 -43.11 34.08 45.00
CA ARG A 193 -42.98 34.96 46.18
C ARG A 193 -42.76 36.41 45.77
N LEU A 194 -41.97 36.66 44.73
CA LEU A 194 -41.69 37.99 44.21
C LEU A 194 -42.95 38.62 43.59
N VAL A 195 -43.72 37.85 42.81
CA VAL A 195 -45.02 38.30 42.27
C VAL A 195 -45.99 38.70 43.38
N LEU A 196 -46.06 37.90 44.45
CA LEU A 196 -46.92 38.21 45.60
C LEU A 196 -46.45 39.46 46.34
N HIS A 197 -45.14 39.59 46.58
CA HIS A 197 -44.56 40.77 47.23
C HIS A 197 -44.84 42.06 46.47
N CYS A 198 -44.67 42.05 45.14
CA CYS A 198 -44.98 43.21 44.29
C CYS A 198 -46.50 43.52 44.24
N ARG A 199 -47.37 42.54 44.47
CA ARG A 199 -48.83 42.73 44.51
C ARG A 199 -49.32 43.30 45.84
N GLU A 200 -48.71 42.89 46.95
CA GLU A 200 -49.08 43.37 48.29
C GLU A 200 -48.68 44.83 48.55
N ARG A 201 -47.68 45.33 47.81
CA ARG A 201 -47.15 46.71 47.93
C ARG A 201 -47.60 47.66 46.80
N ARG A 202 -48.61 47.27 46.03
CA ARG A 202 -49.10 47.98 44.84
C ARG A 202 -49.98 49.18 45.15
#